data_AF-A0A2N1M1V1-F1
#
_entry.id   AF-A0A2N1M1V1-F1
#
_cell.length_a   1.000
_cell.length_b   1.000
_cell.length_c   1.000
_cell.angle_alpha   90.00
_cell.angle_beta   90.00
_cell.angle_gamma   90.00
#
_symmetry.space_group_name_H-M   'P 1'
#
loop_
_entity.id
_entity.type
_entity.pdbx_description
1 polymer ?
#
loop_
_entity_poly.entity_id
_entity_poly.type
_entity_poly.pdbx_seq_one_letter_code
_entity_poly.pdbx_strand_id
1 'polypeptide(L)'
;MSTQIQLSNTKPTSQEIEQALINVVKAEDPEEYVVRLAQTIFPNKDKYNQIKNDYKEYYGRDPRILNAIMDLYKLYYELAKDNFVKEEQIDEEAEDYFNS
;
A
#
# COMPACT_ATOMS: atom_id res chain seq x y z
N MET A 1 13.31 -1.60 14.13
CA MET A 1 13.07 -0.35 13.38
C MET A 1 12.04 -0.67 12.31
N SER A 2 10.78 -0.27 12.52
CA SER A 2 9.73 -0.48 11.52
C SER A 2 9.80 0.66 10.51
N THR A 3 10.16 0.34 9.27
CA THR A 3 10.18 1.31 8.18
C THR A 3 8.73 1.66 7.84
N GLN A 4 8.25 2.84 8.24
CA GLN A 4 6.97 3.35 7.75
C GLN A 4 7.12 3.64 6.26
N ILE A 5 6.35 2.95 5.42
CA ILE A 5 6.33 3.18 3.98
C ILE A 5 5.47 4.41 3.72
N GLN A 6 6.12 5.58 3.63
CA GLN A 6 5.46 6.80 3.19
C GLN A 6 5.31 6.74 1.67
N LEU A 7 4.09 6.52 1.18
CA LEU A 7 3.77 6.57 -0.25
C LEU A 7 3.79 8.04 -0.71
N SER A 8 4.80 8.41 -1.49
CA SER A 8 4.91 9.75 -2.08
C SER A 8 3.92 9.92 -3.23
N ASN A 9 3.40 11.13 -3.44
CA ASN A 9 2.55 11.48 -4.59
C ASN A 9 3.35 11.60 -5.90
N THR A 10 4.45 10.87 -6.03
CA THR A 10 5.34 10.91 -7.19
C THR A 10 5.48 9.53 -7.78
N LYS A 11 5.59 9.45 -9.10
CA LYS A 11 5.82 8.20 -9.81
C LYS A 11 7.06 7.49 -9.25
N PRO A 12 6.97 6.18 -8.90
CA PRO A 12 8.10 5.45 -8.35
C PRO A 12 9.21 5.28 -9.39
N THR A 13 10.44 5.34 -8.90
CA THR A 13 11.68 5.11 -9.65
C THR A 13 11.97 3.61 -9.79
N SER A 14 12.82 3.25 -10.75
CA SER A 14 13.25 1.86 -10.91
C SER A 14 13.98 1.31 -9.68
N GLN A 15 14.71 2.17 -8.95
CA GLN A 15 15.44 1.78 -7.74
C GLN A 15 14.49 1.43 -6.60
N GLU A 16 13.41 2.21 -6.42
CA GLU A 16 12.40 1.93 -5.40
C GLU A 16 11.66 0.62 -5.70
N ILE A 17 11.37 0.34 -6.98
CA ILE A 17 10.75 -0.92 -7.41
C ILE A 17 11.67 -2.10 -7.12
N GLU A 18 12.96 -2.01 -7.48
CA GLU A 18 13.94 -3.05 -7.21
C GLU A 18 14.08 -3.32 -5.71
N GLN A 19 14.15 -2.27 -4.90
CA GLN A 19 14.26 -2.42 -3.45
C GLN A 19 13.03 -3.06 -2.83
N ALA A 20 11.83 -2.71 -3.30
CA ALA A 20 10.59 -3.35 -2.85
C ALA A 20 10.59 -4.86 -3.13
N LEU A 21 11.06 -5.27 -4.32
CA LEU A 21 11.18 -6.69 -4.69
C LEU A 21 12.21 -7.41 -3.81
N ILE A 22 13.37 -6.80 -3.57
CA ILE A 22 14.41 -7.36 -2.69
C ILE A 22 13.86 -7.57 -1.28
N ASN A 23 13.10 -6.62 -0.75
CA ASN A 23 12.55 -6.71 0.60
C ASN A 23 11.58 -7.89 0.74
N VAL A 24 10.73 -8.14 -0.26
CA VAL A 24 9.83 -9.30 -0.29
C VAL A 24 10.62 -10.61 -0.28
N VAL A 25 11.66 -10.72 -1.13
CA VAL A 25 12.45 -11.96 -1.26
C VAL A 25 13.31 -12.25 -0.03
N LYS A 26 13.80 -11.20 0.65
CA LYS A 26 14.68 -11.32 1.82
C LYS A 26 13.93 -11.38 3.15
N ALA A 27 12.62 -11.23 3.16
CA ALA A 27 11.84 -11.35 4.38
C ALA A 27 11.99 -12.76 4.98
N GLU A 28 12.07 -12.85 6.30
CA GLU A 28 12.11 -14.14 7.01
C GLU A 28 10.85 -14.96 6.73
N ASP A 29 9.70 -14.28 6.66
CA ASP A 29 8.44 -14.81 6.19
C ASP A 29 7.89 -13.89 5.07
N PRO A 30 8.07 -14.27 3.78
CA PRO A 30 7.58 -13.50 2.66
C PRO A 30 6.05 -13.39 2.61
N GLU A 31 5.32 -14.40 3.09
CA GLU A 31 3.86 -14.39 3.08
C GLU A 31 3.33 -13.37 4.09
N GLU A 32 3.82 -13.45 5.33
CA GLU A 32 3.47 -12.48 6.37
C GLU A 32 3.90 -11.05 5.99
N TYR A 33 5.07 -10.89 5.39
CA TYR A 33 5.55 -9.60 4.90
C TYR A 33 4.60 -8.98 3.87
N VAL A 34 4.16 -9.76 2.88
CA VAL A 34 3.23 -9.29 1.84
C VAL A 34 1.88 -8.92 2.43
N VAL A 35 1.36 -9.67 3.41
CA VAL A 35 0.09 -9.35 4.10
C VAL A 35 0.22 -8.03 4.87
N ARG A 36 1.26 -7.85 5.68
CA ARG A 36 1.49 -6.60 6.44
C ARG A 36 1.70 -5.41 5.51
N LEU A 37 2.38 -5.61 4.39
CA LEU A 37 2.57 -4.58 3.37
C LEU A 37 1.22 -4.17 2.76
N ALA A 38 0.38 -5.14 2.41
CA ALA A 38 -0.94 -4.89 1.86
C ALA A 38 -1.83 -4.10 2.83
N GLN A 39 -1.84 -4.47 4.11
CA GLN A 39 -2.57 -3.74 5.18
C GLN A 39 -2.06 -2.31 5.34
N THR A 40 -0.73 -2.10 5.27
CA THR A 40 -0.11 -0.77 5.39
C THR A 40 -0.47 0.13 4.19
N ILE A 41 -0.44 -0.41 2.97
CA ILE A 41 -0.74 0.36 1.75
C ILE A 41 -2.24 0.65 1.64
N PHE A 42 -3.08 -0.32 2.04
CA PHE A 42 -4.53 -0.25 1.95
C PHE A 42 -5.16 -0.41 3.33
N PRO A 43 -5.07 0.62 4.21
CA PRO A 43 -5.69 0.57 5.53
C PRO A 43 -7.23 0.57 5.46
N ASN A 44 -7.79 1.09 4.37
CA ASN A 44 -9.22 1.15 4.11
C ASN A 44 -9.52 1.20 2.60
N LYS A 45 -10.82 1.09 2.27
CA LYS A 45 -11.31 1.09 0.89
C LYS A 45 -11.07 2.41 0.16
N ASP A 46 -11.10 3.54 0.86
CA ASP A 46 -10.92 4.85 0.25
C ASP A 46 -9.47 5.05 -0.19
N LYS A 47 -8.51 4.64 0.63
CA LYS A 47 -7.09 4.68 0.26
C LYS A 47 -6.80 3.81 -0.95
N TYR A 48 -7.43 2.63 -1.03
CA TYR A 48 -7.37 1.79 -2.22
C TYR A 48 -7.89 2.49 -3.48
N ASN A 49 -9.05 3.14 -3.40
CA ASN A 49 -9.63 3.87 -4.54
C ASN A 49 -8.78 5.08 -4.96
N GLN A 50 -8.22 5.81 -3.99
CA GLN A 50 -7.31 6.93 -4.24
C GLN A 50 -6.10 6.46 -5.05
N ILE A 51 -5.35 5.49 -4.53
CA ILE A 51 -4.15 4.95 -5.16
C ILE A 51 -4.47 4.42 -6.57
N LYS A 52 -5.62 3.76 -6.75
CA LYS A 52 -6.06 3.28 -8.06
C LYS A 52 -6.18 4.41 -9.09
N ASN A 53 -6.67 5.58 -8.68
CA ASN A 53 -6.81 6.73 -9.56
C ASN A 53 -5.46 7.38 -9.86
N ASP A 54 -4.59 7.53 -8.85
CA ASP A 54 -3.25 8.10 -9.01
C ASP A 54 -2.43 7.32 -10.05
N TYR A 55 -2.44 5.98 -9.97
CA TYR A 55 -1.70 5.16 -10.93
C TYR A 55 -2.32 5.15 -12.34
N LYS A 56 -3.64 5.32 -12.47
CA LYS A 56 -4.27 5.56 -13.78
C LYS A 56 -3.81 6.87 -14.39
N GLU A 57 -3.59 7.91 -13.58
CA GLU A 57 -3.03 9.17 -14.06
C GLU A 57 -1.57 9.00 -14.51
N TYR A 58 -0.74 8.34 -13.69
CA TYR A 58 0.70 8.17 -13.99
C TYR A 58 0.99 7.25 -15.18
N TYR A 59 0.24 6.16 -15.31
CA TYR A 59 0.50 5.11 -16.29
C TYR A 59 -0.64 4.94 -17.30
N GLY A 60 -1.59 5.87 -17.38
CA GLY A 60 -2.72 5.80 -18.32
C GLY A 60 -2.32 5.66 -19.80
N ARG A 61 -1.11 6.10 -20.15
CA ARG A 61 -0.54 5.96 -21.50
C ARG A 61 0.25 4.66 -21.72
N ASP A 62 0.54 3.91 -20.66
CA ASP A 62 1.22 2.61 -20.71
C ASP A 62 0.30 1.52 -20.14
N PRO A 63 -0.58 0.93 -20.98
CA PRO A 63 -1.58 -0.02 -20.52
C PRO A 63 -0.96 -1.30 -19.95
N ARG A 64 0.26 -1.67 -20.38
CA ARG A 64 0.94 -2.87 -19.88
C ARG A 64 1.35 -2.68 -18.43
N ILE A 65 2.00 -1.55 -18.11
CA ILE A 65 2.42 -1.25 -16.75
C ILE A 65 1.20 -0.98 -15.87
N LEU A 66 0.23 -0.22 -16.37
CA LEU A 66 -1.00 0.07 -15.63
C LEU A 66 -1.73 -1.21 -15.22
N ASN A 67 -1.94 -2.14 -16.15
CA ASN A 67 -2.66 -3.39 -15.85
C ASN A 67 -1.90 -4.24 -14.82
N ALA A 68 -0.57 -4.37 -14.94
CA ALA A 68 0.23 -5.11 -13.96
C ALA A 68 0.12 -4.54 -12.54
N ILE A 69 0.11 -3.20 -12.41
CA ILE A 69 -0.07 -2.54 -11.11
C ILE A 69 -1.49 -2.76 -10.59
N MET A 70 -2.51 -2.64 -11.44
CA MET A 70 -3.91 -2.86 -11.06
C MET A 70 -4.17 -4.29 -10.58
N ASP A 71 -3.57 -5.28 -11.24
CA ASP A 71 -3.66 -6.69 -10.84
C ASP A 71 -2.98 -6.93 -9.49
N LEU A 72 -1.77 -6.38 -9.28
CA LEU A 72 -1.09 -6.45 -7.99
C LEU A 72 -1.91 -5.82 -6.86
N TYR A 73 -2.44 -4.62 -7.08
CA TYR A 73 -3.22 -3.91 -6.06
C TYR A 73 -4.55 -4.56 -5.77
N LYS A 74 -5.15 -5.24 -6.75
CA LYS A 74 -6.30 -6.09 -6.52
C LYS A 74 -5.94 -7.25 -5.57
N LEU A 75 -4.80 -7.91 -5.76
CA LEU A 75 -4.34 -8.96 -4.86
C LEU A 75 -4.11 -8.43 -3.44
N TYR A 76 -3.43 -7.29 -3.29
CA TYR A 76 -3.21 -6.67 -1.98
C TYR A 76 -4.51 -6.26 -1.29
N TYR A 77 -5.47 -5.72 -2.05
CA TYR A 77 -6.80 -5.41 -1.51
C TYR A 77 -7.48 -6.66 -0.93
N GLU A 78 -7.43 -7.79 -1.64
CA GLU A 78 -8.03 -9.04 -1.16
C GLU A 78 -7.36 -9.56 0.11
N LEU A 79 -6.04 -9.37 0.26
CA LEU A 79 -5.30 -9.74 1.48
C LEU A 79 -5.60 -8.83 2.67
N ALA A 80 -5.84 -7.53 2.40
CA ALA A 80 -5.97 -6.52 3.45
C ALA A 80 -7.42 -6.27 3.90
N LYS A 81 -8.41 -6.46 3.02
CA LYS A 81 -9.81 -6.02 3.23
C LYS A 81 -10.47 -6.53 4.51
N ASP A 82 -10.12 -7.72 4.96
CA ASP A 82 -10.69 -8.32 6.17
C ASP A 82 -10.12 -7.68 7.46
N ASN A 83 -9.00 -6.95 7.33
CA ASN A 83 -8.31 -6.23 8.41
C ASN A 83 -8.44 -4.70 8.28
N PHE A 84 -9.32 -4.20 7.40
CA PHE A 84 -9.51 -2.76 7.28
C PHE A 84 -9.96 -2.19 8.61
N VAL A 85 -9.27 -1.11 9.01
CA VAL A 85 -9.56 -0.39 10.25
C VAL A 85 -11.02 0.07 10.16
N LYS A 86 -11.85 -0.35 11.10
CA LYS A 86 -13.21 0.18 11.23
C LYS A 86 -13.08 1.66 11.59
N GLU A 87 -13.90 2.51 10.98
CA GLU A 87 -13.83 3.97 11.14
C GLU A 87 -13.74 4.43 12.62
N GLU A 88 -14.33 3.66 13.54
CA GLU A 88 -14.29 3.88 14.99
C GLU A 88 -12.88 3.82 15.65
N GLN A 89 -11.90 3.14 15.05
CA GLN A 89 -10.52 3.06 15.60
C GLN A 89 -9.60 4.19 15.12
N ILE A 90 -10.02 4.95 14.11
CA ILE A 90 -9.22 6.05 13.53
C ILE A 90 -9.31 7.31 14.42
N ASP A 91 -10.44 7.52 15.11
CA ASP A 91 -10.64 8.67 16.00
C ASP A 91 -9.87 8.53 17.34
N GLU A 92 -9.76 7.32 17.91
CA GLU A 92 -9.02 7.12 19.17
C GLU A 92 -7.50 7.37 19.03
N GLU A 93 -6.88 6.97 17.91
CA GLU A 93 -5.45 7.17 17.68
C GLU A 93 -5.10 8.63 17.36
N ALA A 94 -6.05 9.40 16.82
CA ALA A 94 -5.89 10.83 16.57
C ALA A 94 -5.99 11.66 17.87
N GLU A 95 -6.89 11.31 18.80
CA GLU A 95 -7.01 12.04 20.07
C GLU A 95 -5.79 11.85 20.99
N ASP A 96 -5.17 10.68 21.02
CA ASP A 96 -3.98 10.43 21.85
C ASP A 96 -2.74 11.20 21.35
N TYR A 97 -2.66 11.48 20.04
CA TYR A 97 -1.61 12.28 19.42
C TYR A 97 -1.78 13.80 19.62
N PHE A 98 -3.02 14.29 19.79
CA PHE A 98 -3.30 15.70 20.06
C PHE A 98 -3.29 16.05 21.56
N ASN A 99 -3.34 15.06 22.45
CA ASN A 99 -3.38 15.25 23.90
C ASN A 99 -2.03 14.95 24.62
N SER A 100 -0.92 14.74 23.89
CA SER A 100 0.45 14.63 24.44
C SER A 100 1.33 15.84 24.13
#